data_AF-A0A7J3VEK3-F1
#
_entry.id   AF-A0A7J3VEK3-F1
#
_cell.length_a   1.000
_cell.length_b   1.000
_cell.length_c   1.000
_cell.angle_alpha   90.00
_cell.angle_beta   90.00
_cell.angle_gamma   90.00
#
_symmetry.space_group_name_H-M   'P 1'
#
loop_
_entity.id
_entity.type
_entity.pdbx_description
1 polymer ?
#
loop_
_entity_poly.entity_id
_entity_poly.type
_entity_poly.pdbx_seq_one_letter_code
_entity_poly.pdbx_strand_id
1 'polypeptide(L)' 'MRSARFDYHVHETFSSDARDSKVEDYIKVAEKRGIEQIAFTTHEIIT' A
#
# COMPACT_ATOMS: atom_id res chain seq x y z
N MET A 1 -16.74 -5.01 18.32
CA MET A 1 -16.24 -5.24 16.95
C MET A 1 -14.77 -4.89 16.93
N ARG A 2 -13.87 -5.77 16.45
CA ARG A 2 -12.49 -5.34 16.15
C ARG A 2 -12.58 -4.33 15.01
N SER A 3 -12.04 -3.13 15.22
CA SER A 3 -11.88 -2.13 14.15
C SER A 3 -11.08 -2.79 13.03
N ALA A 4 -11.63 -2.77 11.82
CA ALA A 4 -10.98 -3.37 10.66
C ALA A 4 -9.61 -2.70 10.43
N ARG A 5 -8.56 -3.51 10.27
CA ARG A 5 -7.18 -3.03 10.08
C ARG A 5 -6.78 -3.26 8.63
N PHE A 6 -7.21 -2.35 7.76
CA PHE A 6 -6.88 -2.38 6.33
C PHE A 6 -6.32 -1.03 5.86
N ASP A 7 -5.58 -1.07 4.76
CA ASP A 7 -5.15 0.13 4.04
C ASP A 7 -5.29 -0.10 2.52
N TYR A 8 -6.29 0.54 1.92
CA TYR A 8 -6.71 0.30 0.54
C TYR A 8 -6.34 1.44 -0.41
N HIS A 9 -5.44 2.33 0.02
CA HIS A 9 -4.93 3.41 -0.81
C HIS A 9 -3.42 3.51 -0.65
N VAL A 10 -2.71 2.56 -1.25
CA VAL A 10 -1.25 2.47 -1.18
C VAL A 10 -0.67 2.62 -2.58
N HIS A 11 0.35 3.47 -2.72
CA HIS A 11 1.08 3.63 -3.98
C HIS A 11 2.43 2.94 -3.88
N GLU A 12 2.79 2.15 -4.88
CA GLU A 12 4.11 1.53 -4.96
C GLU A 12 4.93 2.10 -6.13
N THR A 13 6.09 1.50 -6.39
CA THR A 13 7.10 1.94 -7.37
C THR A 13 6.60 2.29 -8.78
N PHE A 14 5.47 1.76 -9.25
CA PHE A 14 4.89 2.18 -10.54
C PHE A 14 4.23 3.58 -10.49
N SER A 15 4.06 4.15 -9.29
CA SER A 15 3.58 5.52 -9.12
C SER A 15 4.74 6.51 -9.12
N SER A 16 4.61 7.62 -9.85
CA SER A 16 5.68 8.60 -10.02
C SER A 16 6.13 9.29 -8.73
N ASP A 17 5.25 9.34 -7.74
CA ASP A 17 5.44 9.93 -6.40
C ASP A 17 5.85 8.91 -5.32
N ALA A 18 5.96 7.62 -5.67
CA ALA A 18 6.30 6.54 -4.74
C ALA A 18 7.42 5.63 -5.30
N ARG A 19 8.36 6.19 -6.07
CA ARG A 19 9.38 5.43 -6.83
C ARG A 19 10.27 4.50 -6.00
N ASP A 20 10.50 4.83 -4.74
CA ASP A 20 11.33 4.01 -3.83
C ASP A 20 10.51 3.05 -2.96
N SER A 21 9.18 3.11 -3.06
CA SER A 21 8.27 2.37 -2.18
C SER A 21 7.95 0.99 -2.75
N LYS A 22 8.79 0.01 -2.41
CA LYS A 22 8.64 -1.38 -2.88
C LYS A 22 7.48 -2.10 -2.17
N VAL A 23 6.83 -3.00 -2.90
CA VAL A 23 5.72 -3.83 -2.39
C VAL A 23 6.12 -4.57 -1.11
N GLU A 24 7.33 -5.15 -1.07
CA GLU A 24 7.81 -5.91 0.08
C GLU A 24 7.96 -5.06 1.35
N ASP A 25 8.28 -3.78 1.20
CA ASP A 25 8.44 -2.89 2.34
C ASP A 25 7.08 -2.54 2.94
N TYR A 26 6.04 -2.39 2.12
CA TYR A 26 4.65 -2.24 2.59
C TYR A 26 4.15 -3.48 3.32
N ILE A 27 4.43 -4.68 2.82
CA ILE A 27 4.04 -5.94 3.47
C ILE A 27 4.67 -6.02 4.87
N LYS A 28 5.98 -5.79 5.00
CA LYS A 28 6.68 -5.80 6.30
C LYS A 28 6.09 -4.79 7.29
N VAL A 29 5.75 -3.59 6.82
CA VAL A 29 5.16 -2.54 7.66
C VAL A 29 3.73 -2.91 8.06
N ALA A 30 2.94 -3.46 7.14
CA ALA A 30 1.58 -3.93 7.41
C ALA A 30 1.57 -5.02 8.49
N GLU A 31 2.42 -6.03 8.36
CA GLU A 31 2.59 -7.09 9.37
C GLU A 31 2.98 -6.52 10.73
N LYS A 32 3.99 -5.63 10.77
CA LYS A 32 4.44 -4.98 12.02
C LYS A 32 3.34 -4.16 12.69
N ARG A 33 2.42 -3.58 11.92
CA ARG A 33 1.28 -2.79 12.42
C ARG A 33 0.03 -3.62 12.68
N GLY A 34 0.06 -4.91 12.35
CA GLY A 34 -1.08 -5.81 12.42
C GLY A 34 -2.21 -5.43 11.47
N ILE A 35 -1.87 -4.84 10.32
CA ILE A 35 -2.80 -4.61 9.20
C ILE A 35 -3.01 -5.95 8.50
N GLU A 36 -4.28 -6.34 8.33
CA GLU A 36 -4.67 -7.66 7.83
C GLU A 36 -4.84 -7.67 6.31
N GLN A 37 -5.12 -6.51 5.70
CA GLN A 37 -5.36 -6.39 4.27
C GLN A 37 -4.78 -5.08 3.74
N ILE A 38 -4.09 -5.14 2.60
CA ILE A 38 -3.64 -3.97 1.85
C ILE A 38 -4.07 -4.06 0.40
N ALA A 39 -4.38 -2.92 -0.23
CA ALA A 39 -4.63 -2.84 -1.66
C ALA A 39 -3.78 -1.72 -2.28
N PHE A 40 -3.03 -2.07 -3.32
CA PHE A 40 -2.26 -1.11 -4.09
C PHE A 40 -3.16 -0.43 -5.13
N THR A 41 -3.12 0.89 -5.16
CA THR A 41 -3.93 1.76 -6.02
C THR A 41 -3.01 2.72 -6.76
N THR A 42 -2.05 2.16 -7.49
CA THR A 42 -1.09 2.90 -8.31
C THR A 42 -1.82 3.82 -9.30
N HIS A 43 -1.28 5.03 -9.52
CA HIS A 43 -1.83 5.97 -10.48
C HIS A 43 -1.79 5.43 -11.91
N GLU A 44 -2.95 5.43 -12.57
CA GLU A 44 -3.07 5.32 -14.03
C GLU A 44 -3.34 6.72 -14.59
N ILE A 45 -2.32 7.32 -15.23
CA ILE A 45 -2.44 8.65 -15.85
C ILE A 45 -2.73 8.45 -17.32
N ILE A 46 -3.93 8.85 -17.75
CA ILE A 46 -4.36 8.80 -19.15
C ILE A 46 -4.36 10.23 -19.67
N THR A 47 -3.48 10.52 -20.65
CA THR A 47 -3.35 11.83 -21.30
C THR A 47 -3.70 11.73 -22.77
#